data_AF-A0A9X8VI10-F1
#
_entry.id   AF-A0A9X8VI10-F1
#
_cell.length_a   1.000
_cell.length_b   1.000
_cell.length_c   1.000
_cell.angle_alpha   90.00
_cell.angle_beta   90.00
_cell.angle_gamma   90.00
#
_symmetry.space_group_name_H-M   'P 1'
#
loop_
_entity.id
_entity.type
_entity.pdbx_description
1 polymer ?
#
loop_
_entity_poly.entity_id
_entity_poly.type
_entity_poly.pdbx_seq_one_letter_code
_entity_poly.pdbx_strand_id
1 'polypeptide(L)'
;MSFQPQFAQQRQAIRQLIRQRRRELTPGQQRFAADKIAERLVAHERIQAAHSIAVFLSFDGELDTGPLIERLWTLGKRVYLPVLHPFSPGHLLFLRYAPETPLVRNRFNILEPRLDVRQVLPLGELEVVLTPLVAFDHTGQRLG
;
A
#
# COMPACT_ATOMS: atom_id res chain seq x y z
N MET A 1 -21.88 16.41 8.35
CA MET A 1 -22.50 15.88 7.11
C MET A 1 -23.19 14.58 7.45
N SER A 2 -24.52 14.53 7.32
CA SER A 2 -25.35 13.37 7.63
C SER A 2 -25.01 12.19 6.72
N PHE A 3 -24.85 11.00 7.30
CA PHE A 3 -24.57 9.76 6.58
C PHE A 3 -25.81 9.39 5.75
N GLN A 4 -25.81 9.72 4.46
CA GLN A 4 -26.91 9.33 3.58
C GLN A 4 -26.69 7.89 3.10
N PRO A 5 -27.64 6.97 3.36
CA PRO A 5 -27.50 5.55 3.02
C PRO A 5 -27.30 5.30 1.51
N GLN A 6 -27.79 6.22 0.66
CA GLN A 6 -27.60 6.17 -0.79
C GLN A 6 -26.11 6.26 -1.20
N PHE A 7 -25.31 7.12 -0.55
CA PHE A 7 -23.88 7.21 -0.82
C PHE A 7 -23.13 5.95 -0.37
N ALA A 8 -23.56 5.31 0.72
CA ALA A 8 -22.96 4.05 1.17
C ALA A 8 -23.18 2.93 0.14
N GLN A 9 -24.39 2.84 -0.43
CA GLN A 9 -24.72 1.88 -1.49
C GLN A 9 -23.92 2.14 -2.78
N GLN A 10 -23.84 3.41 -3.22
CA GLN A 10 -23.06 3.78 -4.40
C GLN A 10 -21.57 3.44 -4.24
N ARG A 11 -20.96 3.76 -3.08
CA ARG A 11 -19.57 3.39 -2.79
C ARG A 11 -19.36 1.88 -2.83
N GLN A 12 -20.32 1.11 -2.30
CA GLN A 12 -20.24 -0.35 -2.34
C GLN A 12 -20.34 -0.90 -3.77
N ALA A 13 -21.22 -0.35 -4.60
CA ALA A 13 -21.34 -0.72 -6.00
C ALA A 13 -20.03 -0.44 -6.77
N ILE A 14 -19.40 0.73 -6.55
CA ILE A 14 -18.10 1.05 -7.15
C ILE A 14 -17.03 0.06 -6.71
N ARG A 15 -16.97 -0.29 -5.40
CA ARG A 15 -16.01 -1.29 -4.92
C ARG A 15 -16.16 -2.63 -5.64
N GLN A 16 -17.39 -3.11 -5.75
CA GLN A 16 -17.68 -4.39 -6.40
C GLN A 16 -17.27 -4.36 -7.88
N LEU A 17 -17.67 -3.31 -8.60
CA LEU A 17 -17.35 -3.13 -10.01
C LEU A 17 -15.84 -3.09 -10.26
N ILE A 18 -15.09 -2.30 -9.50
CA ILE A 18 -13.65 -2.17 -9.72
C ILE A 18 -12.89 -3.43 -9.30
N ARG A 19 -13.29 -4.10 -8.21
CA ARG A 19 -12.74 -5.41 -7.84
C ARG A 19 -13.05 -6.48 -8.88
N GLN A 20 -14.20 -6.43 -9.54
CA GLN A 20 -14.52 -7.32 -10.65
C GLN A 20 -13.59 -7.06 -11.84
N ARG A 21 -13.50 -5.81 -12.32
CA ARG A 21 -12.60 -5.45 -13.44
C ARG A 21 -11.15 -5.83 -13.18
N ARG A 22 -10.68 -5.69 -11.93
CA ARG A 22 -9.32 -6.09 -11.53
C ARG A 22 -9.11 -7.60 -11.60
N ARG A 23 -10.12 -8.40 -11.23
CA ARG A 23 -10.08 -9.87 -11.35
C ARG A 23 -10.10 -10.37 -12.79
N GLU A 24 -10.59 -9.55 -13.72
CA GLU A 24 -10.60 -9.86 -15.16
C GLU A 24 -9.22 -9.63 -15.81
N LEU A 25 -8.27 -8.98 -15.11
CA LEU A 25 -6.91 -8.80 -15.62
C LEU A 25 -6.14 -10.13 -15.62
N THR A 26 -5.53 -10.45 -16.75
CA THR A 26 -4.64 -11.60 -16.86
C THR A 26 -3.38 -11.42 -16.00
N PRO A 27 -2.71 -12.51 -15.58
CA PRO A 27 -1.43 -12.41 -14.85
C PRO A 27 -0.37 -11.61 -15.61
N GLY A 28 -0.35 -11.66 -16.95
CA GLY A 28 0.56 -10.87 -17.78
C GLY A 28 0.27 -9.38 -17.71
N GLN A 29 -1.00 -8.97 -17.77
CA GLN A 29 -1.41 -7.57 -17.62
C GLN A 29 -1.10 -7.02 -16.23
N GLN A 30 -1.31 -7.82 -15.18
CA GLN A 30 -1.00 -7.42 -13.80
C GLN A 30 0.50 -7.19 -13.63
N ARG A 31 1.36 -8.13 -14.08
CA ARG A 31 2.81 -7.98 -14.04
C ARG A 31 3.29 -6.76 -14.83
N PHE A 32 2.80 -6.61 -16.06
CA PHE A 32 3.13 -5.44 -16.89
C PHE A 32 2.78 -4.12 -16.21
N ALA A 33 1.59 -4.04 -15.59
CA ALA A 33 1.16 -2.85 -14.85
C ALA A 33 2.02 -2.59 -13.60
N ALA A 34 2.38 -3.64 -12.85
CA ALA A 34 3.25 -3.56 -11.68
C ALA A 34 4.63 -3.01 -12.05
N ASP A 35 5.25 -3.58 -13.09
CA ASP A 35 6.55 -3.12 -13.59
C ASP A 35 6.51 -1.67 -14.08
N LYS A 36 5.46 -1.30 -14.83
CA LYS A 36 5.30 0.07 -15.35
C LYS A 36 5.08 1.10 -14.25
N ILE A 37 4.31 0.76 -13.22
CA ILE A 37 4.15 1.65 -12.06
C ILE A 37 5.44 1.74 -11.26
N ALA A 38 6.15 0.62 -11.06
CA ALA A 38 7.44 0.63 -10.39
C ALA A 38 8.44 1.55 -11.11
N GLU A 39 8.58 1.43 -12.44
CA GLU A 39 9.40 2.31 -13.28
C GLU A 39 9.03 3.79 -13.15
N ARG A 40 7.73 4.10 -13.23
CA ARG A 40 7.24 5.49 -13.13
C ARG A 40 7.48 6.09 -11.76
N LEU A 41 7.24 5.31 -10.70
CA LEU A 41 7.39 5.79 -9.32
C LEU A 41 8.86 6.05 -8.99
N VAL A 42 9.79 5.18 -9.36
CA VAL A 42 11.22 5.42 -9.08
C VAL A 42 11.79 6.61 -9.86
N ALA A 43 11.19 6.96 -11.00
CA ALA A 43 11.52 8.15 -11.77
C ALA A 43 10.84 9.43 -11.25
N HIS A 44 9.86 9.33 -10.34
CA HIS A 44 9.11 10.46 -9.85
C HIS A 44 9.93 11.27 -8.83
N GLU A 45 9.97 12.60 -8.99
CA GLU A 45 10.81 13.51 -8.17
C GLU A 45 10.63 13.32 -6.66
N ARG A 46 9.37 13.19 -6.19
CA ARG A 46 9.08 12.94 -4.76
C ARG A 46 9.68 11.62 -4.25
N ILE A 47 9.74 10.58 -5.06
CA ILE A 47 10.35 9.30 -4.68
C ILE A 47 11.87 9.39 -4.73
N GLN A 48 12.42 10.12 -5.70
CA GLN A 48 13.86 10.36 -5.78
C GLN A 48 14.36 11.16 -4.59
N ALA A 49 13.62 12.17 -4.15
CA ALA A 49 13.95 13.02 -3.01
C ALA A 49 13.78 12.30 -1.66
N ALA A 50 12.77 11.43 -1.53
CA ALA A 50 12.48 10.75 -0.26
C ALA A 50 13.54 9.70 0.11
N HIS A 51 13.82 9.57 1.40
CA HIS A 51 14.61 8.49 1.99
C HIS A 51 13.73 7.45 2.69
N SER A 52 12.66 7.88 3.36
CA SER A 52 11.73 7.03 4.12
C SER A 52 10.37 6.95 3.44
N ILE A 53 10.05 5.78 2.88
CA ILE A 53 8.88 5.57 2.03
C ILE A 53 8.04 4.42 2.60
N ALA A 54 6.79 4.70 2.95
CA ALA A 54 5.83 3.66 3.31
C ALA A 54 5.18 3.05 2.06
N VAL A 55 5.14 1.72 2.02
CA VAL A 55 4.53 0.92 0.95
C VAL A 55 3.65 -0.15 1.59
N PHE A 56 2.61 -0.62 0.92
CA PHE A 56 1.81 -1.76 1.38
C PHE A 56 2.28 -3.04 0.69
N LEU A 57 2.15 -4.19 1.36
CA LEU A 57 2.24 -5.49 0.69
C LEU A 57 0.88 -5.79 0.05
N SER A 58 0.89 -6.05 -1.25
CA SER A 58 -0.32 -6.24 -2.04
C SER A 58 -1.14 -7.44 -1.56
N PHE A 59 -2.44 -7.24 -1.42
CA PHE A 59 -3.38 -8.28 -0.99
C PHE A 59 -4.66 -8.24 -1.85
N ASP A 60 -5.40 -9.36 -1.92
CA ASP A 60 -6.73 -9.42 -2.58
C ASP A 60 -6.77 -8.85 -4.01
N GLY A 61 -5.76 -9.23 -4.81
CA GLY A 61 -5.63 -8.83 -6.21
C GLY A 61 -5.31 -7.35 -6.42
N GLU A 62 -4.85 -6.64 -5.40
CA GLU A 62 -4.22 -5.32 -5.56
C GLU A 62 -3.03 -5.36 -6.51
N LEU A 63 -2.65 -4.17 -7.02
CA LEU A 63 -1.43 -4.02 -7.81
C LEU A 63 -0.24 -4.53 -7.00
N ASP A 64 0.55 -5.43 -7.58
CA ASP A 64 1.76 -5.96 -6.97
C ASP A 64 2.81 -4.84 -6.76
N THR A 65 3.18 -4.61 -5.51
CA THR A 65 4.19 -3.62 -5.10
C THR A 65 5.58 -4.24 -4.96
N GLY A 66 5.73 -5.56 -5.08
CA GLY A 66 7.01 -6.27 -5.00
C GLY A 66 8.11 -5.67 -5.89
N PRO A 67 7.86 -5.49 -7.20
CA PRO A 67 8.85 -4.89 -8.12
C PRO A 67 9.27 -3.46 -7.71
N LEU A 68 8.35 -2.69 -7.12
CA LEU A 68 8.69 -1.36 -6.60
C LEU A 68 9.56 -1.46 -5.36
N ILE A 69 9.21 -2.32 -4.40
CA ILE A 69 9.95 -2.51 -3.14
C ILE A 69 11.39 -2.92 -3.44
N GLU A 70 11.61 -3.88 -4.35
CA GLU A 70 12.95 -4.33 -4.75
C GLU A 70 13.79 -3.19 -5.34
N ARG A 71 13.19 -2.35 -6.20
CA ARG A 71 13.88 -1.19 -6.78
C ARG A 71 14.18 -0.14 -5.73
N LEU A 72 13.26 0.14 -4.80
CA LEU A 72 13.49 1.06 -3.70
C LEU A 72 14.66 0.60 -2.82
N TRP A 73 14.75 -0.69 -2.50
CA TRP A 73 15.90 -1.26 -1.79
C TRP A 73 17.20 -1.11 -2.58
N THR A 74 17.18 -1.41 -3.88
CA THR A 74 18.36 -1.24 -4.76
C THR A 74 18.85 0.21 -4.80
N LEU A 75 17.93 1.17 -4.71
CA LEU A 75 18.23 2.61 -4.64
C LEU A 75 18.64 3.09 -3.23
N GLY A 76 18.81 2.19 -2.27
CA GLY A 76 19.17 2.52 -0.89
C GLY A 76 18.07 3.21 -0.10
N LYS A 77 16.82 3.18 -0.58
CA LYS A 77 15.67 3.77 0.11
C LYS A 77 15.27 2.91 1.31
N ARG A 78 14.71 3.57 2.33
CA ARG A 78 14.19 2.94 3.53
C ARG A 78 12.70 2.67 3.32
N VAL A 79 12.34 1.40 3.16
CA VAL A 79 10.95 0.98 2.94
C VAL A 79 10.29 0.66 4.29
N TYR A 80 9.08 1.13 4.49
CA TYR A 80 8.29 0.88 5.70
C TYR A 80 6.95 0.23 5.34
N LEU A 81 6.51 -0.75 6.13
CA LEU A 81 5.21 -1.38 5.95
C LEU A 81 4.23 -0.95 7.06
N PRO A 82 2.94 -0.75 6.74
CA PRO A 82 1.91 -0.57 7.76
C PRO A 82 1.71 -1.87 8.55
N VAL A 83 1.66 -1.76 9.87
CA VAL A 83 1.42 -2.86 10.81
C VAL A 83 0.26 -2.48 11.71
N LEU A 84 -0.64 -3.43 12.01
CA LEU A 84 -1.74 -3.17 12.94
C LEU A 84 -1.22 -2.74 14.30
N HIS A 85 -1.76 -1.65 14.85
CA HIS A 85 -1.38 -1.21 16.17
C HIS A 85 -1.84 -2.24 17.23
N PRO A 86 -0.94 -2.76 18.10
CA PRO A 86 -1.23 -3.92 18.96
C PRO A 86 -2.35 -3.68 19.97
N PHE A 87 -2.54 -2.43 20.42
CA PHE A 87 -3.52 -2.06 21.44
C PHE A 87 -4.37 -0.82 21.11
N SER A 88 -4.26 -0.25 19.91
CA SER A 88 -5.05 0.91 19.48
C SER A 88 -5.84 0.56 18.21
N PRO A 89 -7.06 0.02 18.35
CA PRO A 89 -7.86 -0.39 17.20
C PRO A 89 -8.01 0.74 16.17
N GLY A 90 -7.89 0.40 14.89
CA GLY A 90 -8.00 1.35 13.78
C GLY A 90 -6.73 2.18 13.50
N HIS A 91 -5.69 2.05 14.31
CA HIS A 91 -4.41 2.73 14.09
C HIS A 91 -3.37 1.78 13.48
N LEU A 92 -2.36 2.37 12.85
CA LEU A 92 -1.25 1.67 12.23
C LEU A 92 0.08 2.18 12.82
N LEU A 93 1.04 1.27 12.91
CA LEU A 93 2.47 1.58 13.04
C LEU A 93 3.13 1.41 11.67
N PHE A 94 4.28 2.06 11.46
CA PHE A 94 5.08 1.85 10.26
C PHE A 94 6.42 1.28 10.67
N LEU A 95 6.68 0.03 10.27
CA LEU A 95 7.90 -0.69 10.64
C LEU A 95 8.82 -0.80 9.43
N ARG A 96 10.12 -0.67 9.69
CA ARG A 96 11.15 -0.87 8.68
C ARG A 96 11.00 -2.27 8.07
N TYR A 97 11.06 -2.31 6.74
CA TYR A 97 11.05 -3.52 5.95
C TYR A 97 12.31 -3.60 5.07
N ALA A 98 13.06 -4.67 5.28
CA ALA A 98 14.28 -5.04 4.58
C ALA A 98 14.16 -6.50 4.09
N PRO A 99 14.98 -6.95 3.12
CA PRO A 99 14.90 -8.30 2.55
C PRO A 99 14.89 -9.43 3.60
N GLU A 100 15.64 -9.26 4.69
CA GLU A 100 15.78 -10.20 5.80
C GLU A 100 14.68 -10.10 6.88
N THR A 101 13.74 -9.17 6.73
CA THR A 101 12.71 -8.91 7.74
C THR A 101 11.72 -10.07 7.80
N PRO A 102 11.55 -10.73 8.96
CA PRO A 102 10.58 -11.80 9.10
C PRO A 102 9.15 -11.23 9.06
N LEU A 103 8.31 -11.85 8.22
CA LEU A 103 6.89 -11.50 8.10
C LEU A 103 6.02 -12.50 8.87
N VAL A 104 4.95 -11.99 9.47
CA VAL A 104 3.91 -12.76 10.15
C VAL A 104 2.55 -12.41 9.57
N ARG A 105 1.59 -13.33 9.66
CA ARG A 105 0.20 -13.05 9.25
C ARG A 105 -0.55 -12.38 10.40
N ASN A 106 -1.19 -11.27 10.11
CA ASN A 106 -2.06 -10.59 11.07
C ASN A 106 -3.48 -11.20 11.11
N ARG A 107 -4.36 -10.64 11.93
CA ARG A 107 -5.75 -11.13 12.09
C ARG A 107 -6.60 -11.06 10.80
N PHE A 108 -6.16 -10.31 9.80
CA PHE A 108 -6.79 -10.22 8.48
C PHE A 108 -6.10 -11.11 7.43
N ASN A 109 -5.17 -11.97 7.86
CA ASN A 109 -4.39 -12.86 7.00
C ASN A 109 -3.45 -12.12 6.01
N ILE A 110 -3.09 -10.88 6.34
CA ILE A 110 -2.14 -10.05 5.57
C ILE A 110 -0.76 -10.19 6.20
N LEU A 111 0.29 -10.30 5.38
CA LEU A 111 1.67 -10.32 5.85
C LEU A 111 2.08 -8.93 6.34
N GLU A 112 2.69 -8.88 7.51
CA GLU A 112 3.27 -7.66 8.08
C GLU A 112 4.57 -8.00 8.86
N PRO A 113 5.51 -7.06 9.02
CA PRO A 113 6.69 -7.27 9.86
C PRO A 113 6.29 -7.67 11.27
N ARG A 114 7.01 -8.65 11.83
CA ARG A 114 6.88 -8.94 13.27
C ARG A 114 7.20 -7.67 14.06
N LEU A 115 6.31 -7.33 15.01
CA LEU A 115 6.45 -6.13 15.82
C LEU A 115 7.81 -6.09 16.54
N ASP A 116 8.61 -5.09 16.21
CA ASP A 116 9.83 -4.67 16.92
C ASP A 116 9.80 -3.15 17.03
N VAL A 117 9.70 -2.64 18.25
CA VAL A 117 9.60 -1.20 18.53
C VAL A 117 10.81 -0.42 18.02
N ARG A 118 11.98 -1.07 17.90
CA ARG A 118 13.22 -0.45 17.39
C ARG A 118 13.17 -0.18 15.89
N GLN A 119 12.24 -0.83 15.18
CA GLN A 119 12.03 -0.68 13.74
C GLN A 119 10.88 0.28 13.41
N VAL A 120 10.17 0.80 14.42
CA VAL A 120 9.07 1.74 14.22
C VAL A 120 9.61 3.10 13.79
N LEU A 121 9.01 3.66 12.74
CA LEU A 121 9.20 5.05 12.34
C LEU A 121 7.95 5.87 12.68
N PRO A 122 8.09 7.00 13.39
CA PRO A 122 6.98 7.93 13.61
C PRO A 122 6.41 8.45 12.29
N LEU A 123 5.09 8.66 12.24
CA LEU A 123 4.40 9.13 11.03
C LEU A 123 4.96 10.44 10.49
N GLY A 124 5.41 11.36 11.36
CA GLY A 124 5.99 12.64 10.96
C GLY A 124 7.35 12.55 10.27
N GLU A 125 8.00 11.38 10.32
CA GLU A 125 9.29 11.12 9.66
C GLU A 125 9.13 10.36 8.33
N LEU A 126 7.90 9.97 7.97
CA LEU A 126 7.62 9.42 6.64
C LEU A 126 7.51 10.56 5.63
N GLU A 127 8.32 10.48 4.58
CA GLU A 127 8.36 11.50 3.52
C GLU A 127 7.37 11.19 2.40
N VAL A 128 7.10 9.89 2.16
CA VAL A 128 6.09 9.43 1.20
C VAL A 128 5.33 8.24 1.77
N VAL A 129 4.00 8.22 1.54
CA VAL A 129 3.14 7.09 1.86
C VAL A 129 2.38 6.66 0.61
N LEU A 130 2.72 5.47 0.10
CA LEU A 130 1.96 4.81 -0.96
C LEU A 130 0.78 4.08 -0.31
N THR A 131 -0.42 4.58 -0.58
CA THR A 131 -1.63 4.13 0.12
C THR A 131 -2.43 3.18 -0.76
N PRO A 132 -2.84 2.00 -0.26
CA PRO A 132 -3.71 1.10 -1.02
C PRO A 132 -5.10 1.70 -1.23
N LEU A 133 -5.73 1.31 -2.33
CA LEU A 133 -7.06 1.76 -2.73
C LEU A 133 -7.77 0.73 -3.60
N VAL A 134 -9.10 0.85 -3.65
CA VAL A 134 -9.94 0.13 -4.62
C VAL A 134 -10.18 0.99 -5.85
N ALA A 135 -10.56 2.25 -5.67
CA ALA A 135 -10.83 3.18 -6.77
C ALA A 135 -10.37 4.60 -6.42
N PHE A 136 -10.09 5.38 -7.45
CA PHE A 136 -9.79 6.80 -7.36
C PHE A 136 -10.25 7.53 -8.63
N ASP A 137 -10.35 8.85 -8.55
CA ASP A 137 -10.64 9.69 -9.71
C ASP A 137 -9.54 10.72 -9.97
N HIS A 138 -9.70 11.48 -11.06
CA HIS A 138 -8.75 12.51 -11.49
C HIS A 138 -8.65 13.71 -10.54
N THR A 139 -9.57 13.86 -9.58
CA THR A 139 -9.54 14.91 -8.55
C THR A 139 -8.83 14.44 -7.28
N GLY A 140 -8.43 13.18 -7.22
CA GLY A 140 -7.75 12.59 -6.06
C GLY A 140 -8.70 12.04 -4.99
N GLN A 141 -10.00 11.87 -5.30
CA GLN A 141 -10.88 11.13 -4.38
C GLN A 141 -10.43 9.68 -4.28
N ARG A 142 -10.49 9.12 -3.08
CA ARG A 142 -10.08 7.75 -2.79
C ARG A 142 -11.22 6.94 -2.21
N LEU A 143 -11.41 5.75 -2.77
CA LEU A 143 -12.25 4.69 -2.22
C LEU A 143 -11.36 3.51 -1.82
N GLY A 144 -11.20 3.30 -0.51
CA GLY A 144 -10.69 2.05 0.06
C GLY A 144 -11.77 0.99 0.17
#